data_AF-A0A7W1K0N8-F1
#
_entry.id   AF-A0A7W1K0N8-F1
#
_cell.length_a   1.000
_cell.length_b   1.000
_cell.length_c   1.000
_cell.angle_alpha   90.00
_cell.angle_beta   90.00
_cell.angle_gamma   90.00
#
_symmetry.space_group_name_H-M   'P 1'
#
loop_
_entity.id
_entity.type
_entity.pdbx_description
1 polymer ?
#
loop_
_entity_poly.entity_id
_entity_poly.type
_entity_poly.pdbx_seq_one_letter_code
_entity_poly.pdbx_strand_id
1 'polypeptide(L)'
;MEEYELGPITGDYPDRRSGDVAPDDIPAHEGFDRAWEDAKEKAASDPEWKKAQPIWVTAEYVARIDITNPGSIGHYSVIITPHGGGT
;
A
#
# COMPACT_ATOMS: atom_id res chain seq x y z
N MET A 1 -26.14 -5.19 -13.56
CA MET A 1 -24.67 -5.33 -13.51
C MET A 1 -24.34 -5.53 -12.05
N GLU A 2 -23.74 -6.65 -11.68
CA GLU A 2 -23.20 -6.77 -10.32
C GLU A 2 -22.05 -5.77 -10.23
N GLU A 3 -22.21 -4.75 -9.38
CA GLU A 3 -21.09 -3.92 -8.95
C GLU A 3 -20.16 -4.83 -8.15
N TYR A 4 -18.97 -5.09 -8.68
CA TYR A 4 -17.91 -5.65 -7.87
C TYR A 4 -17.51 -4.56 -6.87
N GLU A 5 -17.98 -4.68 -5.62
CA GLU A 5 -17.51 -3.84 -4.52
C GLU A 5 -16.10 -4.26 -4.13
N LEU A 6 -15.11 -3.84 -4.93
CA LEU A 6 -13.72 -4.04 -4.61
C LEU A 6 -13.41 -3.27 -3.31
N GLY A 7 -12.95 -3.98 -2.29
CA GLY A 7 -12.45 -3.37 -1.06
C GLY A 7 -11.09 -2.71 -1.28
N PRO A 8 -10.69 -1.74 -0.44
CA PRO A 8 -9.36 -1.14 -0.51
C PRO A 8 -8.26 -2.17 -0.24
N ILE A 9 -7.11 -2.00 -0.88
CA ILE A 9 -5.92 -2.80 -0.63
C ILE A 9 -4.84 -1.94 -0.01
N THR A 10 -4.32 -2.39 1.13
CA THR A 10 -3.20 -1.72 1.80
C THR A 10 -1.93 -2.53 1.61
N GLY A 11 -0.94 -1.91 0.98
CA GLY A 11 0.45 -2.37 1.06
C GLY A 11 1.18 -1.67 2.20
N ASP A 12 2.08 -2.39 2.87
CA ASP A 12 2.78 -1.91 4.06
C ASP A 12 4.29 -2.18 3.96
N TYR A 13 5.10 -1.29 4.50
CA TYR A 13 6.53 -1.49 4.65
C TYR A 13 7.09 -0.80 5.90
N PRO A 14 7.94 -1.45 6.71
CA PRO A 14 8.15 -2.89 6.71
C PRO A 14 6.83 -3.64 7.02
N ASP A 15 6.63 -4.82 6.44
CA ASP A 15 5.48 -5.67 6.76
C ASP A 15 5.43 -5.88 8.28
N ARG A 16 4.28 -5.66 8.92
CA ARG A 16 4.06 -5.89 10.36
C ARG A 16 4.53 -7.25 10.84
N ARG A 17 4.69 -8.24 9.96
CA ARG A 17 5.23 -9.58 10.26
C ARG A 17 6.75 -9.62 10.42
N SER A 18 7.47 -8.65 9.86
CA SER A 18 8.91 -8.49 10.03
C SER A 18 9.16 -7.82 11.38
N GLY A 19 8.92 -8.57 12.46
CA GLY A 19 8.95 -8.11 13.84
C GLY A 19 10.29 -7.61 14.38
N ASP A 20 11.31 -7.38 13.54
CA ASP A 20 12.65 -6.94 13.97
C ASP A 20 13.40 -6.17 12.86
N VAL A 21 12.70 -5.48 11.94
CA VAL A 21 13.40 -4.44 11.16
C VAL A 21 13.49 -3.25 12.10
N ALA A 22 14.66 -3.07 12.72
CA ALA A 22 15.01 -1.78 13.29
C ALA A 22 14.70 -0.72 12.22
N PRO A 23 14.20 0.48 12.58
CA PRO A 23 14.03 1.55 11.62
C PRO A 23 15.41 2.05 11.17
N ASP A 24 16.16 1.18 10.49
CA ASP A 24 17.30 1.51 9.67
C ASP A 24 16.83 2.59 8.70
N ASP A 25 17.69 3.57 8.45
CA ASP A 25 17.44 4.82 7.71
C ASP A 25 16.95 4.57 6.27
N ILE A 26 15.76 3.99 6.10
CA ILE A 26 15.12 3.78 4.82
C ILE A 26 14.69 5.15 4.33
N PRO A 27 15.24 5.63 3.20
CA PRO A 27 14.81 6.88 2.63
C PRO A 27 13.30 6.87 2.34
N ALA A 28 12.62 8.00 2.56
CA ALA A 28 11.17 8.12 2.43
C ALA A 28 10.60 7.61 1.10
N HIS A 29 11.36 7.77 0.01
CA HIS A 29 10.97 7.32 -1.32
C HIS A 29 11.06 5.78 -1.45
N GLU A 30 12.07 5.16 -0.85
CA GLU A 30 12.21 3.70 -0.87
C GLU A 30 11.09 3.04 -0.06
N GLY A 31 10.69 3.63 1.07
CA GLY A 31 9.56 3.15 1.84
C GLY A 31 8.22 3.18 1.09
N PHE A 32 7.98 4.26 0.33
CA PHE A 32 6.84 4.34 -0.59
C PHE A 32 6.89 3.25 -1.66
N ASP A 33 8.02 3.12 -2.36
CA ASP A 33 8.17 2.15 -3.46
C ASP A 33 7.90 0.72 -2.97
N ARG A 34 8.43 0.36 -1.78
CA ARG A 34 8.23 -0.97 -1.18
C ARG A 34 6.77 -1.21 -0.78
N ALA A 35 6.13 -0.24 -0.14
CA ALA A 35 4.72 -0.34 0.23
C ALA A 35 3.81 -0.39 -1.01
N TRP A 36 4.18 0.27 -2.11
CA TRP A 36 3.49 0.19 -3.38
C TRP A 36 3.61 -1.18 -4.04
N GLU A 37 4.81 -1.77 -4.08
CA GLU A 37 5.00 -3.14 -4.59
C GLU A 37 4.17 -4.15 -3.79
N ASP A 38 4.18 -4.07 -2.46
CA ASP A 38 3.36 -4.94 -1.60
C ASP A 38 1.85 -4.77 -1.87
N ALA A 39 1.37 -3.54 -2.07
CA ALA A 39 -0.02 -3.28 -2.43
C ALA A 39 -0.39 -3.94 -3.78
N LYS A 40 0.50 -3.86 -4.77
CA LYS A 40 0.30 -4.51 -6.08
C LYS A 40 0.33 -6.03 -5.97
N GLU A 41 1.22 -6.61 -5.16
CA GLU A 41 1.28 -8.06 -4.95
C GLU A 41 0.02 -8.58 -4.26
N LYS A 42 -0.51 -7.84 -3.28
CA LYS A 42 -1.80 -8.14 -2.64
C LYS A 42 -2.95 -8.06 -3.65
N ALA A 43 -3.01 -7.00 -4.46
CA ALA A 43 -4.01 -6.88 -5.54
C ALA A 43 -3.89 -7.99 -6.58
N ALA A 44 -2.67 -8.35 -6.95
CA ALA A 44 -2.39 -9.46 -7.86
C ALA A 44 -2.58 -10.84 -7.22
N SER A 45 -2.88 -10.93 -5.92
CA SER A 45 -3.19 -12.17 -5.22
C SER A 45 -4.69 -12.30 -4.93
N ASP A 46 -5.38 -11.17 -4.77
CA ASP A 46 -6.81 -11.08 -4.47
C ASP A 46 -7.69 -11.53 -5.66
N PRO A 47 -8.57 -12.54 -5.48
CA PRO A 47 -9.42 -13.07 -6.56
C PRO A 47 -10.44 -12.08 -7.14
N GLU A 48 -10.87 -11.07 -6.39
CA GLU A 48 -11.82 -10.06 -6.84
C GLU A 48 -11.11 -9.02 -7.70
N TRP A 49 -9.96 -8.54 -7.23
CA TRP A 49 -9.10 -7.63 -7.99
C TRP A 49 -8.59 -8.24 -9.30
N LYS A 50 -8.30 -9.55 -9.34
CA LYS A 50 -7.94 -10.27 -10.58
C LYS A 50 -9.04 -10.27 -11.64
N LYS A 51 -10.30 -10.21 -11.22
CA LYS A 51 -11.46 -10.24 -12.11
C LYS A 51 -11.90 -8.85 -12.53
N ALA A 52 -11.37 -7.81 -11.88
CA ALA A 52 -11.64 -6.43 -12.20
C ALA A 52 -11.16 -6.12 -13.63
N GLN A 53 -11.98 -5.37 -14.38
CA GLN A 53 -11.50 -4.68 -15.57
C GLN A 53 -10.51 -3.56 -15.18
N PRO A 54 -9.79 -2.95 -16.13
CA PRO A 54 -9.05 -1.73 -15.82
C PRO A 54 -9.96 -0.73 -15.12
N ILE A 55 -9.64 -0.43 -13.87
CA ILE A 55 -10.38 0.49 -13.01
C ILE A 55 -9.46 1.63 -12.59
N TRP A 56 -10.06 2.80 -12.41
CA TRP A 56 -9.36 3.92 -11.81
C TRP A 56 -9.28 3.71 -10.30
N VAL A 57 -8.10 3.98 -9.74
CA VAL A 57 -7.84 3.86 -8.32
C VAL A 57 -7.30 5.18 -7.78
N THR A 58 -7.59 5.48 -6.52
CA THR A 58 -6.83 6.46 -5.73
C THR A 58 -5.80 5.71 -4.90
N ALA A 59 -4.59 6.24 -4.83
CA ALA A 59 -3.56 5.76 -3.91
C ALA A 59 -3.30 6.83 -2.84
N GLU A 60 -3.47 6.48 -1.57
CA GLU A 60 -3.11 7.31 -0.43
C GLU A 60 -1.83 6.78 0.20
N TYR A 61 -0.86 7.66 0.43
CA TYR A 61 0.39 7.33 1.10
C TYR A 61 0.40 7.85 2.53
N VAL A 62 0.66 6.95 3.48
CA VAL A 62 0.78 7.25 4.90
C VAL A 62 2.15 6.84 5.38
N ALA A 63 2.91 7.78 5.94
CA ALA A 63 4.20 7.51 6.56
C ALA A 63 4.16 7.84 8.06
N ARG A 64 4.73 6.96 8.88
CA ARG A 64 4.95 7.18 10.32
C ARG A 64 6.41 7.56 10.54
N ILE A 65 6.65 8.86 10.70
CA ILE A 65 7.98 9.46 10.85
C ILE A 65 8.27 9.69 12.34
N ASP A 66 9.47 9.33 12.79
CA ASP A 66 9.96 9.77 14.09
C ASP A 66 10.56 11.19 13.96
N ILE A 67 9.87 12.19 14.51
CA ILE A 67 10.34 13.59 14.48
C ILE A 67 11.55 13.84 15.38
N THR A 68 11.84 12.93 16.31
CA THR A 68 13.01 13.03 17.21
C THR A 68 14.24 12.34 16.63
N ASN A 69 14.05 11.49 15.62
CA ASN A 69 15.10 10.92 14.78
C ASN A 69 14.70 11.00 13.29
N PRO A 70 14.93 12.14 12.61
CA PRO A 70 14.38 12.41 11.29
C PRO A 70 14.90 11.51 10.16
N GLY A 71 15.91 10.66 10.41
CA GLY A 71 16.36 9.61 9.48
C GLY A 71 15.50 8.34 9.53
N SER A 72 14.81 8.10 10.65
CA SER A 72 14.02 6.90 10.89
C SER A 72 12.54 7.13 10.58
N ILE A 73 12.10 6.61 9.44
CA ILE A 73 10.67 6.43 9.15
C ILE A 73 10.33 4.99 9.51
N GLY A 74 9.52 4.82 10.54
CA GLY A 74 9.27 3.50 11.14
C GLY A 74 8.21 2.67 10.43
N HIS A 75 7.39 3.28 9.55
CA HIS A 75 6.37 2.56 8.79
C HIS A 75 5.83 3.39 7.62
N TYR A 76 5.48 2.70 6.55
CA TYR A 76 4.95 3.20 5.29
C TYR A 76 3.74 2.35 4.91
N SER A 77 2.66 2.99 4.49
CA SER A 77 1.48 2.31 3.96
C SER A 77 1.03 2.98 2.69
N VAL A 78 0.66 2.20 1.68
CA VAL A 78 -0.07 2.68 0.51
C VAL A 78 -1.42 2.02 0.46
N ILE A 79 -2.48 2.83 0.49
CA ILE A 79 -3.87 2.39 0.44
C ILE A 79 -4.39 2.65 -0.96
N ILE A 80 -4.73 1.58 -1.69
CA ILE A 80 -5.33 1.61 -3.01
C ILE A 80 -6.84 1.49 -2.85
N THR A 81 -7.57 2.56 -3.14
CA THR A 81 -9.04 2.58 -3.12
C THR A 81 -9.55 2.52 -4.56
N PRO A 82 -10.30 1.47 -4.93
CA PRO A 82 -10.89 1.34 -6.25
C PRO A 82 -12.10 2.26 -6.37
N HIS A 83 -12.21 2.95 -7.49
CA HIS A 83 -13.46 3.60 -7.88
C HIS A 83 -14.13 2.66 -8.87
N GLY A 84 -15.34 2.19 -8.54
CA GLY A 84 -16.14 1.36 -9.43
C GLY A 84 -16.12 1.96 -10.83
N GLY A 85 -15.79 1.14 -11.83
CA GLY A 85 -15.53 1.57 -13.20
C GLY A 85 -16.71 2.32 -13.80
N GLY A 86 -16.72 3.64 -13.66
CA GLY A 86 -17.70 4.54 -14.22
C GLY A 86 -17.14 5.25 -15.44
N THR A 87 -17.50 4.70 -16.61
CA THR A 87 -17.49 5.27 -17.97
C THR A 87 -16.19 5.76 -18.58
#